data_AF-A0A2M8G0I9-F1
#
_entry.id   AF-A0A2M8G0I9-F1
#
_cell.length_a   1.000
_cell.length_b   1.000
_cell.length_c   1.000
_cell.angle_alpha   90.00
_cell.angle_beta   90.00
_cell.angle_gamma   90.00
#
_symmetry.space_group_name_H-M   'P 1'
#
loop_
_entity.id
_entity.type
_entity.pdbx_description
1 polymer ?
#
loop_
_entity_poly.entity_id
_entity_poly.type
_entity_poly.pdbx_seq_one_letter_code
_entity_poly.pdbx_strand_id
1 'polypeptide(L)' 'VEEVEKVLQDQYLGCFESIEDYAMDYIESTGSLRQLPESLQYYFDYERFARDLEMGGDIFTIETSYREVHVFSNY' A
#
# COMPACT_ATOMS: atom_id res chain seq x y z
N VAL A 1 26.40 4.64 1.36
CA VAL A 1 25.37 4.93 2.38
C VAL A 1 24.37 5.91 1.81
N GLU A 2 24.81 7.09 1.36
CA GLU A 2 23.97 8.13 0.74
C GLU A 2 23.08 7.63 -0.41
N GLU A 3 23.61 6.79 -1.30
CA GLU A 3 22.84 6.21 -2.42
C GLU A 3 21.77 5.21 -1.95
N VAL A 4 22.04 4.47 -0.88
CA VAL A 4 21.07 3.52 -0.28
C VAL A 4 19.93 4.28 0.41
N GLU A 5 20.26 5.34 1.14
CA GLU A 5 19.27 6.20 1.78
C GLU A 5 18.35 6.87 0.76
N LYS A 6 18.91 7.29 -0.38
CA LYS A 6 18.12 7.88 -1.47
C LYS A 6 17.15 6.87 -2.09
N VAL A 7 17.59 5.64 -2.38
CA VAL A 7 16.71 4.59 -2.91
C VAL A 7 15.56 4.31 -1.94
N LEU A 8 15.85 4.21 -0.64
CA LEU A 8 14.81 4.00 0.37
C LEU A 8 13.82 5.16 0.48
N GLN A 9 14.28 6.40 0.29
CA GLN A 9 13.41 7.58 0.24
C GLN A 9 12.53 7.59 -1.01
N ASP A 10 13.10 7.26 -2.16
CA ASP A 10 12.36 7.22 -3.43
C ASP A 10 11.31 6.09 -3.46
N GLN A 11 11.58 4.99 -2.75
CA GLN A 11 10.67 3.84 -2.61
C GLN A 11 9.63 4.01 -1.50
N TYR A 12 9.71 5.05 -0.69
CA TYR A 12 8.81 5.25 0.44
C TYR A 12 7.43 5.72 -0.02
N LEU A 13 6.40 4.90 0.25
CA LEU A 13 5.02 5.14 -0.20
C LEU A 13 4.17 5.85 0.86
N GLY A 14 4.63 5.93 2.11
CA GLY A 14 3.95 6.66 3.18
C GLY A 14 3.83 5.86 4.48
N CYS A 15 3.09 6.45 5.42
CA CYS A 15 2.78 5.88 6.72
C CYS A 15 1.26 5.80 6.88
N PHE A 16 0.79 4.63 7.31
CA PHE A 16 -0.62 4.28 7.36
C PHE A 16 -0.96 3.62 8.70
N GLU A 17 -2.24 3.59 9.07
CA GLU A 17 -2.68 2.94 10.31
C GLU A 17 -2.62 1.40 10.22
N SER A 18 -2.68 0.87 9.00
CA SER A 18 -2.54 -0.54 8.64
C SER A 18 -2.18 -0.69 7.17
N ILE A 19 -1.82 -1.90 6.74
CA ILE A 19 -1.59 -2.21 5.32
C ILE A 19 -2.88 -2.10 4.49
N GLU A 20 -4.05 -2.34 5.11
CA GLU A 20 -5.36 -2.16 4.48
C GLU A 20 -5.61 -0.69 4.14
N ASP A 21 -5.25 0.23 5.03
CA ASP A 21 -5.38 1.67 4.80
C ASP A 21 -4.51 2.13 3.61
N TYR A 22 -3.31 1.55 3.45
CA TYR A 22 -2.49 1.76 2.25
C TYR A 22 -3.18 1.24 0.97
N ALA A 23 -3.73 0.03 1.02
CA ALA A 23 -4.44 -0.55 -0.13
C ALA A 23 -5.64 0.32 -0.55
N MET A 24 -6.39 0.85 0.42
CA MET A 24 -7.49 1.77 0.15
C MET A 24 -6.99 3.05 -0.54
N ASP A 25 -5.98 3.72 0.01
CA ASP A 25 -5.39 4.94 -0.58
C ASP A 25 -4.85 4.69 -2.00
N TYR A 26 -4.15 3.56 -2.21
CA TYR A 26 -3.64 3.16 -3.52
C TYR A 26 -4.77 2.98 -4.56
N ILE A 27 -5.84 2.26 -4.19
CA ILE A 27 -6.96 1.98 -5.09
C ILE A 27 -7.76 3.26 -5.40
N GLU A 28 -7.97 4.12 -4.41
CA GLU A 28 -8.67 5.40 -4.56
C GLU A 28 -7.89 6.37 -5.45
N SER A 29 -6.58 6.50 -5.22
CA SER A 29 -5.69 7.39 -5.97
C SER A 29 -5.51 6.94 -7.42
N THR A 30 -5.38 5.64 -7.67
CA THR A 30 -5.30 5.07 -9.03
C THR A 30 -6.65 5.04 -9.74
N GLY A 31 -7.76 5.07 -8.99
CA GLY A 31 -9.10 4.92 -9.53
C GLY A 31 -9.37 3.54 -10.11
N SER A 32 -8.67 2.50 -9.62
CA SER A 32 -8.69 1.14 -10.19
C SER A 32 -10.10 0.54 -10.25
N LEU A 33 -10.97 0.88 -9.30
CA LEU A 33 -12.35 0.38 -9.24
C LEU A 33 -13.35 1.21 -10.07
N ARG A 34 -12.98 2.38 -10.61
CA ARG A 34 -13.91 3.29 -11.30
C ARG A 34 -14.56 2.70 -12.56
N GLN A 35 -13.95 1.66 -13.12
CA GLN A 35 -14.49 0.94 -14.28
C GLN A 35 -15.59 -0.07 -13.89
N LEU A 36 -15.72 -0.39 -12.61
CA LEU A 36 -16.77 -1.26 -12.09
C LEU A 36 -18.04 -0.45 -11.78
N PRO A 37 -19.24 -1.04 -11.97
CA PRO A 37 -20.47 -0.50 -11.42
C PRO A 37 -20.31 -0.17 -9.94
N GLU A 38 -20.87 0.97 -9.49
CA GLU A 38 -20.76 1.44 -8.10
C GLU A 38 -21.19 0.36 -7.08
N SER A 39 -22.24 -0.38 -7.40
CA SER A 39 -22.70 -1.50 -6.57
C SER A 39 -21.67 -2.61 -6.36
N LEU A 40 -20.74 -2.80 -7.29
CA LEU A 40 -19.68 -3.81 -7.18
C LEU A 40 -18.42 -3.28 -6.47
N GLN A 41 -18.21 -1.96 -6.42
CA GLN A 41 -17.04 -1.38 -5.77
C GLN A 41 -17.02 -1.66 -4.26
N TYR A 42 -18.21 -1.69 -3.63
CA TYR A 42 -18.36 -2.00 -2.21
C TYR A 42 -17.99 -3.45 -1.80
N TYR A 43 -17.78 -4.34 -2.78
CA TYR A 43 -17.38 -5.73 -2.52
C TYR A 43 -15.87 -5.95 -2.65
N PHE A 44 -15.09 -4.90 -2.93
CA PHE A 44 -13.64 -5.02 -2.99
C PHE A 44 -13.07 -5.23 -1.58
N ASP A 45 -12.18 -6.21 -1.46
CA ASP A 45 -11.55 -6.60 -0.20
C ASP A 45 -10.13 -6.02 -0.16
N TYR A 46 -10.00 -4.85 0.50
CA TYR A 46 -8.74 -4.12 0.59
C TYR A 46 -7.70 -4.88 1.40
N GLU A 47 -8.09 -5.55 2.48
CA GLU A 47 -7.20 -6.35 3.33
C GLU A 47 -6.53 -7.47 2.51
N ARG A 48 -7.32 -8.23 1.75
CA ARG A 48 -6.79 -9.29 0.88
C ARG A 48 -5.88 -8.74 -0.21
N PHE A 49 -6.28 -7.64 -0.85
CA PHE A 49 -5.46 -7.01 -1.87
C PHE A 49 -4.11 -6.55 -1.32
N ALA A 50 -4.10 -5.88 -0.16
CA ALA A 50 -2.86 -5.42 0.47
C ALA A 50 -1.94 -6.59 0.83
N ARG A 51 -2.52 -7.67 1.36
CA ARG A 51 -1.79 -8.89 1.67
C ARG A 51 -1.18 -9.54 0.44
N ASP A 52 -1.89 -9.54 -0.69
CA ASP A 52 -1.36 -10.06 -1.95
C ASP A 52 -0.17 -9.23 -2.44
N LEU A 53 -0.21 -7.90 -2.32
CA LEU A 53 0.92 -7.02 -2.65
C LEU A 53 2.16 -7.32 -1.80
N GLU A 54 1.98 -7.52 -0.50
CA GLU A 54 3.08 -7.84 0.42
C GLU A 54 3.62 -9.26 0.17
N MET A 55 2.75 -10.25 0.04
CA MET A 55 3.15 -11.65 -0.22
C MET A 55 3.76 -11.84 -1.61
N GLY A 56 3.30 -11.05 -2.59
CA GLY A 56 3.86 -11.00 -3.94
C GLY A 56 5.22 -10.32 -4.01
N GLY A 57 5.58 -9.57 -2.97
CA GLY A 57 6.82 -8.80 -2.92
C GLY A 57 6.77 -7.52 -3.75
N ASP A 58 5.59 -6.99 -4.05
CA ASP A 58 5.45 -5.66 -4.67
C ASP A 58 5.79 -4.55 -3.67
N ILE A 59 5.50 -4.80 -2.39
CA ILE A 59 5.80 -3.90 -1.27
C ILE A 59 6.41 -4.66 -0.09
N PHE A 60 7.00 -3.92 0.84
CA PHE A 60 7.27 -4.39 2.20
C PHE A 60 6.88 -3.32 3.23
N THR A 61 6.64 -3.77 4.47
CA THR A 61 6.19 -2.90 5.56
C THR A 61 7.15 -2.89 6.74
N ILE A 62 7.20 -1.77 7.45
CA ILE A 62 7.90 -1.62 8.74
C ILE A 62 6.92 -1.01 9.75
N GLU A 63 6.66 -1.73 10.84
CA GLU A 63 5.88 -1.21 11.98
C GLU A 63 6.82 -0.55 12.99
N THR A 64 6.57 0.72 13.31
CA THR A 64 7.38 1.52 14.25
C THR A 64 6.66 1.83 15.56
N SER A 65 5.33 1.80 15.55
CA SER A 65 4.46 2.05 16.70
C SER A 65 3.06 1.47 16.49
N TYR A 66 2.17 1.62 17.47
CA TYR A 66 0.77 1.24 17.34
C TYR A 66 0.09 2.06 16.22
N ARG A 67 -0.41 1.36 15.19
CA ARG A 67 -1.02 1.95 13.99
C ARG A 67 -0.09 2.91 13.24
N GLU A 68 1.20 2.56 13.20
CA GLU A 68 2.22 3.29 12.44
C GLU A 68 2.95 2.28 11.55
N VAL A 69 2.42 2.08 10.34
CA VAL A 69 2.92 1.14 9.33
C VAL A 69 3.51 1.94 8.17
N HIS A 70 4.83 1.87 8.02
CA HIS A 70 5.56 2.46 6.90
C HIS A 70 5.59 1.48 5.72
N VAL A 71 5.19 1.94 4.54
CA VAL A 71 5.11 1.10 3.34
C VAL A 71 6.15 1.54 2.31
N PHE A 72 6.81 0.55 1.69
CA PHE A 72 7.87 0.76 0.71
C PHE A 72 7.61 -0.09 -0.54
N SER A 73 7.91 0.46 -1.72
CA SER A 73 7.94 -0.24 -3.00
C SER A 73 9.21 -1.09 -3.13
N ASN A 74 9.10 -2.28 -3.73
CA ASN A 74 10.27 -3.07 -4.15
C ASN A 74 10.76 -2.73 -5.57
N TYR A 75 10.06 -1.85 -6.28
CA TYR A 75 10.42 -1.35 -7.60
C TYR A 75 10.97 0.07 -7.55
#